data_AF-A0A9E3IJ63-F1
#
_entry.id   AF-A0A9E3IJ63-F1
#
_cell.length_a   1.000
_cell.length_b   1.000
_cell.length_c   1.000
_cell.angle_alpha   90.00
_cell.angle_beta   90.00
_cell.angle_gamma   90.00
#
_symmetry.space_group_name_H-M   'P 1'
#
loop_
_entity.id
_entity.type
_entity.pdbx_description
1 polymer ?
#
loop_
_entity_poly.entity_id
_entity_poly.type
_entity_poly.pdbx_seq_one_letter_code
_entity_poly.pdbx_strand_id
1 'polypeptide(L)'
;MNRQLIVRAIAGAALALGGIAASASVTHPVIGKLLWSEEFNEPSLDTTLWSTFDGNGCQIGLCGYGNQELEYYSPNNLGIANVPFEPGTRALAITARREAVGSNQFTSGKLDSAGKVQVKYGMIEIRAATPSVGVGLWPALWMLGTSPQAWPRKGEIDIMEQGGRQPAGLPAISPDQFVGSNVITYNDAACVPGNESCAASTSWQTKNWVTPTRSLANRFVLYRLYWTDTQIRFTMVDNGRELDMYKAPISTVGSPALQAPFYLLMNMAVGGNFTLAATPGQVTAPLPATMYVDYVRVYELDGQGEVKLGVGITPEVGKFGVFTDNTPVDDKQVLGASADFFIWNTGSMGGGDIPPFEGSNVLALNYFAPGQWFGGAVQSRQAHDMSGFRGGNIKLKIKVPADVAFKIGILDTYTNHSWVTFPANTTAYGLVRNGEWGTATIPVAEIAGPLVALQSMNSLFEFLSVDGSNPGAPFQMAFDDILWDSGTGTQLMVRAPATRVVKTATVSTAATQASATTLDFSATAQGWVEVHYTVNGGDTQTVRMHQDGNTSRYIAGGLKKGDVVEYRFTSWDGARGVAVDSAAKTVVLK
;
A
#
# COMPACT_ATOMS: atom_id res chain seq x y z
N MET A 1 34.57 -31.45 -11.50
CA MET A 1 35.73 -31.80 -10.66
C MET A 1 36.47 -30.52 -10.33
N ASN A 2 36.48 -30.13 -9.04
CA ASN A 2 37.30 -29.09 -8.38
C ASN A 2 37.09 -27.62 -8.80
N ARG A 3 36.97 -26.62 -7.91
CA ARG A 3 37.06 -26.53 -6.44
C ARG A 3 36.42 -25.19 -6.02
N GLN A 4 35.50 -25.22 -5.05
CA GLN A 4 35.01 -24.02 -4.37
C GLN A 4 36.06 -23.54 -3.35
N LEU A 5 36.34 -22.24 -3.34
CA LEU A 5 37.15 -21.57 -2.33
C LEU A 5 36.28 -21.27 -1.10
N ILE A 6 36.61 -21.94 0.01
CA ILE A 6 36.03 -21.69 1.34
C ILE A 6 36.84 -20.57 1.98
N VAL A 7 36.22 -19.40 2.18
CA VAL A 7 36.78 -18.34 3.04
C VAL A 7 36.26 -18.56 4.46
N ARG A 8 37.17 -18.84 5.39
CA ARG A 8 36.87 -18.92 6.83
C ARG A 8 36.92 -17.52 7.43
N ALA A 9 35.76 -16.98 7.81
CA ALA A 9 35.70 -15.81 8.69
C ALA A 9 35.78 -16.27 10.16
N ILE A 10 36.76 -15.75 10.90
CA ILE A 10 36.86 -15.94 12.35
C ILE A 10 35.92 -14.93 13.01
N ALA A 11 34.81 -15.42 13.58
CA ALA A 11 33.89 -14.62 14.36
C ALA A 11 34.45 -14.44 15.80
N GLY A 12 34.83 -13.21 16.14
CA GLY A 12 35.01 -12.79 17.53
C GLY A 12 33.65 -12.58 18.17
N ALA A 13 33.28 -13.41 19.13
CA ALA A 13 32.03 -13.30 19.87
C ALA A 13 32.13 -12.18 20.92
N ALA A 14 31.59 -11.00 20.61
CA ALA A 14 31.18 -10.04 21.63
C ALA A 14 29.76 -10.42 22.06
N LEU A 15 29.61 -10.97 23.27
CA LEU A 15 28.31 -11.15 23.91
C LEU A 15 27.75 -9.78 24.30
N ALA A 16 27.05 -9.14 23.38
CA ALA A 16 26.06 -8.13 23.73
C ALA A 16 24.83 -8.87 24.28
N LEU A 17 24.57 -8.73 25.58
CA LEU A 17 23.28 -9.04 26.18
C LEU A 17 22.25 -8.02 25.66
N GLY A 18 21.90 -8.13 24.37
CA GLY A 18 20.70 -7.53 23.84
C GLY A 18 19.54 -8.37 24.33
N GLY A 19 18.62 -7.77 25.08
CA GLY A 19 17.31 -8.38 25.30
C GLY A 19 16.75 -8.73 23.93
N ILE A 20 16.45 -10.01 23.70
CA ILE A 20 15.75 -10.45 22.50
C ILE A 20 14.40 -9.72 22.53
N ALA A 21 14.28 -8.64 21.76
CA ALA A 21 12.97 -8.07 21.49
C ALA A 21 12.15 -9.20 20.87
N ALA A 22 11.11 -9.63 21.56
CA ALA A 22 10.21 -10.64 21.02
C ALA A 22 9.71 -10.12 19.66
N SER A 23 9.82 -10.94 18.62
CA SER A 23 9.29 -10.59 17.30
C SER A 23 7.79 -10.31 17.43
N ALA A 24 7.31 -9.26 16.74
CA ALA A 24 5.90 -8.93 16.72
C ALA A 24 5.08 -10.14 16.27
N SER A 25 3.98 -10.41 16.96
CA SER A 25 3.12 -11.56 16.74
C SER A 25 1.77 -11.11 16.21
N VAL A 26 1.37 -11.62 15.05
CA VAL A 26 0.00 -11.38 14.55
C VAL A 26 -1.04 -12.31 15.20
N THR A 27 -0.61 -13.34 15.92
CA THR A 27 -1.51 -14.33 16.55
C THR A 27 -1.83 -14.00 18.00
N HIS A 28 -0.87 -13.42 18.72
CA HIS A 28 -1.00 -13.00 20.12
C HIS A 28 -0.46 -11.57 20.29
N PRO A 29 -1.01 -10.59 19.55
CA PRO A 29 -0.48 -9.24 19.56
C PRO A 29 -0.84 -8.43 20.80
N VAL A 30 0.04 -7.52 21.19
CA VAL A 30 -0.30 -6.34 21.98
C VAL A 30 -0.77 -5.23 21.04
N ILE A 31 -2.06 -4.91 21.10
CA ILE A 31 -2.63 -3.76 20.38
C ILE A 31 -2.31 -2.49 21.15
N GLY A 32 -1.44 -1.67 20.56
CA GLY A 32 -1.04 -0.40 21.11
C GLY A 32 -2.05 0.72 20.85
N LYS A 33 -1.54 1.95 20.85
CA LYS A 33 -2.37 3.15 20.68
C LYS A 33 -2.90 3.29 19.26
N LEU A 34 -4.02 3.99 19.12
CA LEU A 34 -4.53 4.52 17.86
C LEU A 34 -3.49 5.45 17.20
N LEU A 35 -3.18 5.18 15.93
CA LEU A 35 -2.27 5.95 15.09
C LEU A 35 -2.99 6.93 14.18
N TRP A 36 -4.11 6.50 13.63
CA TRP A 36 -4.94 7.27 12.72
C TRP A 36 -6.35 6.65 12.65
N SER A 37 -7.34 7.49 12.37
CA SER A 37 -8.72 7.07 12.18
C SER A 37 -9.44 7.97 11.19
N GLU A 38 -10.36 7.39 10.44
CA GLU A 38 -11.46 8.08 9.77
C GLU A 38 -12.76 7.51 10.33
N GLU A 39 -13.62 8.38 10.88
CA GLU A 39 -14.85 7.99 11.59
C GLU A 39 -16.12 8.38 10.83
N PHE A 40 -15.99 9.03 9.66
CA PHE A 40 -17.11 9.38 8.78
C PHE A 40 -18.28 10.10 9.47
N ASN A 41 -17.99 10.89 10.51
CA ASN A 41 -18.99 11.62 11.29
C ASN A 41 -19.21 13.05 10.80
N GLU A 42 -18.35 13.55 9.90
CA GLU A 42 -18.47 14.89 9.33
C GLU A 42 -19.65 14.99 8.33
N PRO A 43 -20.13 16.20 8.00
CA PRO A 43 -21.24 16.36 7.04
C PRO A 43 -20.95 15.82 5.64
N SER A 44 -19.68 15.77 5.23
CA SER A 44 -19.24 15.37 3.90
C SER A 44 -17.93 14.59 3.95
N LEU A 45 -17.63 13.86 2.87
CA LEU A 45 -16.36 13.16 2.70
C LEU A 45 -15.18 14.14 2.71
N ASP A 46 -14.15 13.85 3.49
CA ASP A 46 -12.93 14.66 3.54
C ASP A 46 -12.06 14.39 2.30
N THR A 47 -12.05 15.35 1.37
CA THR A 47 -11.27 15.23 0.13
C THR A 47 -9.76 15.42 0.33
N THR A 48 -9.32 15.86 1.51
CA THR A 48 -7.90 15.86 1.87
C THR A 48 -7.38 14.46 2.21
N LEU A 49 -8.28 13.54 2.58
CA LEU A 49 -7.97 12.14 2.89
C LEU A 49 -8.34 11.19 1.75
N TRP A 50 -9.40 11.51 1.00
CA TRP A 50 -9.98 10.62 0.00
C TRP A 50 -10.07 11.22 -1.40
N SER A 51 -9.73 10.43 -2.42
CA SER A 51 -9.95 10.74 -3.83
C SER A 51 -11.09 9.87 -4.36
N THR A 52 -12.00 10.45 -5.15
CA THR A 52 -13.14 9.72 -5.74
C THR A 52 -12.89 9.40 -7.20
N PHE A 53 -13.54 8.35 -7.70
CA PHE A 53 -13.40 7.89 -9.07
C PHE A 53 -14.63 8.26 -9.91
N ASP A 54 -14.37 8.62 -11.16
CA ASP A 54 -15.37 8.95 -12.17
C ASP A 54 -15.01 8.20 -13.46
N GLY A 55 -15.73 7.11 -13.75
CA GLY A 55 -15.47 6.26 -14.92
C GLY A 55 -15.52 4.76 -14.66
N ASN A 56 -15.40 4.00 -15.74
CA ASN A 56 -15.42 2.53 -15.78
C ASN A 56 -14.03 1.91 -16.03
N GLY A 57 -12.96 2.70 -15.87
CA GLY A 57 -11.57 2.29 -16.03
C GLY A 57 -11.01 2.46 -17.46
N CYS A 58 -11.85 2.68 -18.48
CA CYS A 58 -11.36 2.89 -19.84
C CYS A 58 -10.47 4.13 -20.00
N GLN A 59 -10.70 5.16 -19.19
CA GLN A 59 -9.92 6.40 -19.19
C GLN A 59 -8.45 6.22 -18.76
N ILE A 60 -8.14 5.09 -18.11
CA ILE A 60 -6.77 4.66 -17.75
C ILE A 60 -6.32 3.41 -18.51
N GLY A 61 -7.01 3.06 -19.61
CA GLY A 61 -6.69 1.87 -20.41
C GLY A 61 -7.06 0.54 -19.76
N LEU A 62 -7.88 0.56 -18.69
CA LEU A 62 -8.26 -0.59 -17.89
C LEU A 62 -9.78 -0.73 -17.83
N CYS A 63 -10.44 -0.82 -18.99
CA CYS A 63 -11.90 -0.93 -19.08
C CYS A 63 -12.46 -2.09 -18.21
N GLY A 64 -13.56 -1.83 -17.50
CA GLY A 64 -14.13 -2.77 -16.52
C GLY A 64 -13.16 -3.07 -15.36
N TYR A 65 -12.27 -2.13 -15.07
CA TYR A 65 -11.18 -2.18 -14.09
C TYR A 65 -10.34 -3.46 -14.12
N GLY A 66 -10.26 -4.12 -15.28
CA GLY A 66 -9.50 -5.37 -15.47
C GLY A 66 -10.27 -6.63 -15.06
N ASN A 67 -11.44 -6.48 -14.44
CA ASN A 67 -12.24 -7.57 -13.89
C ASN A 67 -13.58 -7.79 -14.59
N GLN A 68 -13.80 -7.11 -15.73
CA GLN A 68 -15.09 -7.11 -16.45
C GLN A 68 -16.23 -6.51 -15.61
N GLU A 69 -15.90 -5.55 -14.74
CA GLU A 69 -16.86 -4.78 -13.94
C GLU A 69 -17.85 -4.03 -14.87
N LEU A 70 -19.12 -3.95 -14.47
CA LEU A 70 -20.23 -3.43 -15.28
C LEU A 70 -20.64 -2.01 -14.88
N GLU A 71 -20.23 -1.53 -13.71
CA GLU A 71 -20.56 -0.20 -13.23
C GLU A 71 -19.72 0.90 -13.86
N TYR A 72 -20.29 2.09 -13.79
CA TYR A 72 -19.57 3.35 -13.91
C TYR A 72 -19.40 3.91 -12.50
N TYR A 73 -18.17 4.03 -11.98
CA TYR A 73 -17.99 4.70 -10.69
C TYR A 73 -18.26 6.19 -10.84
N SER A 74 -18.96 6.79 -9.88
CA SER A 74 -19.25 8.22 -9.86
C SER A 74 -19.18 8.79 -8.43
N PRO A 75 -18.68 10.02 -8.23
CA PRO A 75 -18.73 10.69 -6.94
C PRO A 75 -20.15 10.84 -6.37
N ASN A 76 -21.18 10.87 -7.22
CA ASN A 76 -22.58 11.01 -6.80
C ASN A 76 -23.13 9.75 -6.10
N ASN A 77 -22.40 8.64 -6.16
CA ASN A 77 -22.73 7.40 -5.47
C ASN A 77 -22.06 7.30 -4.09
N LEU A 78 -21.32 8.34 -3.67
CA LEU A 78 -20.65 8.44 -2.38
C LEU A 78 -21.27 9.55 -1.54
N GLY A 79 -21.33 9.34 -0.22
CA GLY A 79 -21.75 10.39 0.72
C GLY A 79 -21.65 9.95 2.16
N ILE A 80 -21.79 10.89 3.11
CA ILE A 80 -21.90 10.55 4.53
C ILE A 80 -23.38 10.54 4.91
N ALA A 81 -23.90 9.40 5.36
CA ALA A 81 -25.33 9.21 5.62
C ALA A 81 -25.61 8.55 6.97
N ASN A 82 -26.81 8.76 7.50
CA ASN A 82 -27.33 7.99 8.63
C ASN A 82 -27.55 6.53 8.21
N VAL A 83 -27.21 5.60 9.09
CA VAL A 83 -27.37 4.17 8.84
C VAL A 83 -28.80 3.74 9.20
N PRO A 84 -29.59 3.19 8.26
CA PRO A 84 -31.02 2.95 8.47
C PRO A 84 -31.33 1.84 9.48
N PHE A 85 -30.41 0.91 9.71
CA PHE A 85 -30.54 -0.20 10.66
C PHE A 85 -29.79 0.03 11.97
N GLU A 86 -29.12 1.17 12.14
CA GLU A 86 -28.38 1.51 13.37
C GLU A 86 -28.57 3.01 13.70
N PRO A 87 -29.68 3.37 14.37
CA PRO A 87 -29.97 4.76 14.72
C PRO A 87 -28.84 5.41 15.52
N GLY A 88 -28.47 6.64 15.16
CA GLY A 88 -27.37 7.38 15.78
C GLY A 88 -26.00 7.15 15.12
N THR A 89 -25.88 6.18 14.21
CA THR A 89 -24.65 5.95 13.44
C THR A 89 -24.69 6.70 12.11
N ARG A 90 -23.60 7.43 11.81
CA ARG A 90 -23.31 8.00 10.49
C ARG A 90 -22.12 7.24 9.90
N ALA A 91 -22.10 7.08 8.59
CA ALA A 91 -21.11 6.29 7.90
C ALA A 91 -20.89 6.81 6.49
N LEU A 92 -19.75 6.47 5.91
CA LEU A 92 -19.57 6.52 4.46
C LEU A 92 -20.54 5.55 3.81
N ALA A 93 -21.41 6.06 2.95
CA ALA A 93 -22.35 5.32 2.13
C ALA A 93 -21.82 5.21 0.69
N ILE A 94 -21.59 3.98 0.24
CA ILE A 94 -21.23 3.64 -1.13
C ILE A 94 -22.44 2.96 -1.77
N THR A 95 -23.12 3.64 -2.69
CA THR A 95 -24.43 3.19 -3.21
C THR A 95 -24.35 2.74 -4.66
N ALA A 96 -24.63 1.47 -4.94
CA ALA A 96 -24.82 1.00 -6.30
C ALA A 96 -26.27 1.23 -6.75
N ARG A 97 -26.47 1.58 -8.02
CA ARG A 97 -27.78 1.82 -8.63
C ARG A 97 -27.84 1.17 -10.00
N ARG A 98 -29.03 0.72 -10.42
CA ARG A 98 -29.32 0.40 -11.82
C ARG A 98 -29.68 1.69 -12.54
N GLU A 99 -28.66 2.35 -13.06
CA GLU A 99 -28.72 3.68 -13.65
C GLU A 99 -27.77 3.71 -14.85
N ALA A 100 -28.27 4.20 -16.00
CA ALA A 100 -27.49 4.21 -17.22
C ALA A 100 -26.60 5.45 -17.30
N VAL A 101 -25.29 5.25 -17.49
CA VAL A 101 -24.31 6.30 -17.80
C VAL A 101 -23.48 5.83 -18.98
N GLY A 102 -23.64 6.47 -20.13
CA GLY A 102 -23.07 5.99 -21.39
C GLY A 102 -23.57 4.59 -21.73
N SER A 103 -22.65 3.63 -21.90
CA SER A 103 -22.98 2.21 -22.16
C SER A 103 -23.10 1.35 -20.90
N ASN A 104 -22.72 1.87 -19.72
CA ASN A 104 -22.84 1.17 -18.44
C ASN A 104 -24.30 1.21 -17.96
N GLN A 105 -24.80 0.08 -17.42
CA GLN A 105 -26.18 -0.03 -16.90
C GLN A 105 -26.28 0.15 -15.38
N PHE A 106 -25.13 0.37 -14.73
CA PHE A 106 -25.03 0.54 -13.28
C PHE A 106 -24.10 1.70 -12.96
N THR A 107 -24.39 2.38 -11.85
CA THR A 107 -23.48 3.33 -11.20
C THR A 107 -23.12 2.82 -9.82
N SER A 108 -21.93 3.15 -9.32
CA SER A 108 -21.51 2.85 -7.95
C SER A 108 -20.43 3.83 -7.47
N GLY A 109 -19.91 3.66 -6.26
CA GLY A 109 -18.85 4.48 -5.70
C GLY A 109 -17.54 3.72 -5.52
N LYS A 110 -16.42 4.43 -5.76
CA LYS A 110 -15.05 4.01 -5.45
C LYS A 110 -14.24 5.21 -4.98
N LEU A 111 -13.42 5.00 -3.96
CA LEU A 111 -12.52 5.99 -3.41
C LEU A 111 -11.21 5.35 -2.94
N ASP A 112 -10.15 6.14 -2.92
CA ASP A 112 -8.84 5.75 -2.37
C ASP A 112 -8.20 6.86 -1.53
N SER A 113 -7.14 6.50 -0.80
CA SER A 113 -6.29 7.44 -0.06
C SER A 113 -4.90 7.64 -0.70
N ALA A 114 -4.77 7.40 -2.02
CA ALA A 114 -3.48 7.46 -2.71
C ALA A 114 -2.85 8.87 -2.59
N GLY A 115 -1.59 8.93 -2.15
CA GLY A 115 -0.87 10.18 -1.90
C GLY A 115 -1.42 11.02 -0.73
N LYS A 116 -2.36 10.49 0.06
CA LYS A 116 -3.05 11.19 1.15
C LYS A 116 -2.90 10.51 2.50
N VAL A 117 -3.20 9.21 2.58
CA VAL A 117 -3.02 8.39 3.78
C VAL A 117 -2.30 7.11 3.38
N GLN A 118 -1.16 6.87 4.00
CA GLN A 118 -0.32 5.69 3.76
C GLN A 118 -0.09 4.97 5.08
N VAL A 119 -0.30 3.67 5.09
CA VAL A 119 -0.15 2.80 6.25
C VAL A 119 0.96 1.80 5.99
N LYS A 120 1.84 1.60 6.97
CA LYS A 120 2.82 0.52 6.97
C LYS A 120 2.74 -0.20 8.30
N TYR A 121 2.41 -1.50 8.25
CA TYR A 121 2.24 -2.36 9.43
C TYR A 121 1.16 -1.84 10.40
N GLY A 122 1.04 -2.50 11.55
CA GLY A 122 0.04 -2.19 12.57
C GLY A 122 -1.18 -3.10 12.46
N MET A 123 -2.22 -2.75 13.21
CA MET A 123 -3.54 -3.37 13.08
C MET A 123 -4.49 -2.37 12.42
N ILE A 124 -5.06 -2.74 11.28
CA ILE A 124 -6.11 -1.97 10.60
C ILE A 124 -7.46 -2.62 10.92
N GLU A 125 -8.38 -1.86 11.49
CA GLU A 125 -9.75 -2.29 11.79
C GLU A 125 -10.73 -1.46 10.97
N ILE A 126 -11.60 -2.13 10.22
CA ILE A 126 -12.66 -1.49 9.44
C ILE A 126 -14.01 -2.03 9.92
N ARG A 127 -14.88 -1.14 10.40
CA ARG A 127 -16.27 -1.48 10.74
C ARG A 127 -17.16 -1.17 9.55
N ALA A 128 -17.66 -2.22 8.90
CA ALA A 128 -18.47 -2.07 7.69
C ALA A 128 -19.69 -2.99 7.67
N ALA A 129 -20.71 -2.58 6.92
CA ALA A 129 -21.92 -3.33 6.65
C ALA A 129 -22.13 -3.41 5.13
N THR A 130 -22.31 -4.61 4.62
CA THR A 130 -22.59 -4.85 3.20
C THR A 130 -24.11 -4.95 2.99
N PRO A 131 -24.65 -4.56 1.83
CA PRO A 131 -26.05 -4.84 1.50
C PRO A 131 -26.26 -6.34 1.26
N SER A 132 -27.49 -6.78 0.97
CA SER A 132 -27.66 -8.11 0.37
C SER A 132 -27.01 -8.09 -1.02
N VAL A 133 -25.96 -8.87 -1.20
CA VAL A 133 -25.09 -8.76 -2.37
C VAL A 133 -25.65 -9.51 -3.57
N GLY A 134 -26.54 -10.48 -3.34
CA GLY A 134 -27.15 -11.29 -4.39
C GLY A 134 -26.11 -11.85 -5.38
N VAL A 135 -26.50 -12.02 -6.64
CA VAL A 135 -25.55 -12.18 -7.74
C VAL A 135 -25.27 -10.80 -8.32
N GLY A 136 -24.01 -10.39 -8.28
CA GLY A 136 -23.51 -9.22 -8.99
C GLY A 136 -22.98 -8.08 -8.13
N LEU A 137 -23.29 -7.94 -6.83
CA LEU A 137 -22.58 -6.92 -6.03
C LEU A 137 -21.28 -7.47 -5.47
N TRP A 138 -20.23 -6.65 -5.52
CA TRP A 138 -18.90 -6.96 -5.02
C TRP A 138 -18.36 -5.79 -4.17
N PRO A 139 -18.79 -5.69 -2.91
CA PRO A 139 -18.16 -4.78 -1.94
C PRO A 139 -16.73 -5.24 -1.62
N ALA A 140 -15.80 -4.28 -1.60
CA ALA A 140 -14.39 -4.51 -1.30
C ALA A 140 -13.82 -3.43 -0.36
N LEU A 141 -13.02 -3.87 0.62
CA LEU A 141 -12.16 -3.06 1.48
C LEU A 141 -10.74 -3.58 1.31
N TRP A 142 -9.86 -2.77 0.74
CA TRP A 142 -8.59 -3.26 0.24
C TRP A 142 -7.53 -2.16 0.22
N MET A 143 -6.33 -2.53 -0.17
CA MET A 143 -5.16 -1.66 -0.16
C MET A 143 -4.26 -1.95 -1.35
N LEU A 144 -3.60 -0.92 -1.86
CA LEU A 144 -2.54 -1.03 -2.86
C LEU A 144 -1.25 -0.39 -2.34
N GLY A 145 -0.10 -0.96 -2.70
CA GLY A 145 1.19 -0.39 -2.27
C GLY A 145 1.45 0.99 -2.85
N THR A 146 2.27 1.79 -2.17
CA THR A 146 2.62 3.15 -2.60
C THR A 146 3.69 3.18 -3.69
N SER A 147 4.24 2.01 -4.04
CA SER A 147 5.21 1.88 -5.13
C SER A 147 4.64 2.40 -6.45
N PRO A 148 5.43 3.17 -7.24
CA PRO A 148 5.04 3.59 -8.58
C PRO A 148 5.14 2.47 -9.62
N GLN A 149 5.64 1.29 -9.24
CA GLN A 149 5.67 0.14 -10.13
C GLN A 149 4.25 -0.34 -10.47
N ALA A 150 4.08 -0.87 -11.68
CA ALA A 150 2.81 -1.43 -12.11
C ALA A 150 2.38 -2.60 -11.20
N TRP A 151 1.08 -2.77 -11.05
CA TRP A 151 0.53 -3.97 -10.46
C TRP A 151 0.97 -5.21 -11.25
N PRO A 152 1.32 -6.34 -10.61
CA PRO A 152 1.21 -6.65 -9.18
C PRO A 152 2.46 -6.34 -8.35
N ARG A 153 3.49 -5.68 -8.93
CA ARG A 153 4.76 -5.39 -8.22
C ARG A 153 4.59 -4.47 -7.03
N LYS A 154 3.65 -3.52 -7.11
CA LYS A 154 3.30 -2.66 -5.98
C LYS A 154 2.59 -3.38 -4.84
N GLY A 155 2.03 -4.57 -5.09
CA GLY A 155 1.28 -5.36 -4.11
C GLY A 155 -0.15 -4.87 -3.89
N GLU A 156 -1.00 -5.81 -3.50
CA GLU A 156 -2.42 -5.67 -3.18
C GLU A 156 -2.74 -6.47 -1.92
N ILE A 157 -3.51 -5.87 -1.01
CA ILE A 157 -4.01 -6.50 0.21
C ILE A 157 -5.51 -6.28 0.29
N ASP A 158 -6.28 -7.34 0.05
CA ASP A 158 -7.73 -7.32 0.13
C ASP A 158 -8.14 -7.76 1.53
N ILE A 159 -8.56 -6.80 2.37
CA ILE A 159 -8.95 -7.04 3.76
C ILE A 159 -10.32 -7.74 3.80
N MET A 160 -11.21 -7.33 2.89
CA MET A 160 -12.54 -7.90 2.76
C MET A 160 -13.02 -7.81 1.31
N GLU A 161 -13.48 -8.94 0.77
CA GLU A 161 -14.26 -9.02 -0.46
C GLU A 161 -15.47 -9.94 -0.25
N GLN A 162 -16.63 -9.56 -0.76
CA GLN A 162 -17.86 -10.34 -0.63
C GLN A 162 -18.68 -10.36 -1.93
N GLY A 163 -19.51 -11.40 -2.12
CA GLY A 163 -20.35 -11.60 -3.32
C GLY A 163 -19.75 -12.54 -4.37
N GLY A 164 -18.53 -13.00 -4.15
CA GLY A 164 -17.79 -13.84 -5.07
C GLY A 164 -18.21 -15.30 -5.11
N ARG A 165 -17.63 -16.03 -6.06
CA ARG A 165 -17.82 -17.47 -6.21
C ARG A 165 -17.38 -18.24 -4.96
N GLN A 166 -18.30 -19.03 -4.42
CA GLN A 166 -17.96 -20.01 -3.38
C GLN A 166 -16.96 -21.07 -3.91
N PRO A 167 -15.92 -21.42 -3.13
CA PRO A 167 -15.00 -22.51 -3.45
C PRO A 167 -15.72 -23.84 -3.69
N ALA A 168 -15.20 -24.65 -4.62
CA ALA A 168 -15.76 -25.95 -4.94
C ALA A 168 -15.76 -26.89 -3.71
N GLY A 169 -16.81 -27.69 -3.56
CA GLY A 169 -16.92 -28.71 -2.50
C GLY A 169 -17.52 -28.22 -1.17
N LEU A 170 -17.85 -26.93 -1.05
CA LEU A 170 -18.63 -26.43 0.09
C LEU A 170 -20.15 -26.60 -0.17
N PRO A 171 -20.98 -26.80 0.89
CA PRO A 171 -22.43 -26.76 0.76
C PRO A 171 -22.89 -25.40 0.23
N ALA A 172 -23.96 -25.36 -0.58
CA ALA A 172 -24.49 -24.09 -1.08
C ALA A 172 -24.84 -23.14 0.07
N ILE A 173 -24.21 -21.96 0.09
CA ILE A 173 -24.49 -20.87 1.03
C ILE A 173 -24.95 -19.63 0.27
N SER A 174 -25.66 -18.74 0.95
CA SER A 174 -25.96 -17.42 0.39
C SER A 174 -24.65 -16.66 0.13
N PRO A 175 -24.53 -15.87 -0.97
CA PRO A 175 -23.46 -14.89 -1.14
C PRO A 175 -23.33 -13.91 0.04
N ASP A 176 -24.43 -13.67 0.77
CA ASP A 176 -24.43 -12.85 1.98
C ASP A 176 -23.70 -13.52 3.17
N GLN A 177 -23.33 -14.80 3.04
CA GLN A 177 -22.65 -15.62 4.05
C GLN A 177 -21.26 -16.06 3.59
N PHE A 178 -20.68 -15.38 2.60
CA PHE A 178 -19.34 -15.66 2.11
C PHE A 178 -18.52 -14.38 2.05
N VAL A 179 -17.37 -14.36 2.74
CA VAL A 179 -16.45 -13.24 2.75
C VAL A 179 -15.02 -13.76 2.68
N GLY A 180 -14.19 -13.11 1.87
CA GLY A 180 -12.79 -13.47 1.62
C GLY A 180 -11.83 -12.32 1.87
N SER A 181 -10.55 -12.66 1.87
CA SER A 181 -9.41 -11.73 1.86
C SER A 181 -8.33 -12.26 0.92
N ASN A 182 -7.44 -11.43 0.43
CA ASN A 182 -6.42 -11.88 -0.50
C ASN A 182 -5.15 -11.04 -0.38
N VAL A 183 -4.03 -11.61 -0.80
CA VAL A 183 -2.77 -10.89 -0.99
C VAL A 183 -2.28 -11.22 -2.39
N ILE A 184 -2.05 -10.19 -3.18
CA ILE A 184 -1.52 -10.33 -4.54
C ILE A 184 -0.20 -9.58 -4.64
N THR A 185 0.84 -10.29 -5.06
CA THR A 185 2.18 -9.70 -5.27
C THR A 185 2.77 -10.24 -6.55
N TYR A 186 3.84 -9.60 -7.04
CA TYR A 186 4.61 -10.13 -8.14
C TYR A 186 5.46 -11.34 -7.73
N ASN A 187 5.47 -12.39 -8.56
CA ASN A 187 6.42 -13.49 -8.43
C ASN A 187 6.80 -14.02 -9.82
N ASP A 188 8.11 -14.17 -10.09
CA ASP A 188 8.60 -14.73 -11.36
C ASP A 188 8.04 -16.13 -11.64
N ALA A 189 7.84 -16.95 -10.61
CA ALA A 189 7.26 -18.29 -10.78
C ALA A 189 5.77 -18.28 -11.18
N ALA A 190 5.09 -17.14 -11.01
CA ALA A 190 3.72 -16.95 -11.44
C ALA A 190 3.63 -16.46 -12.90
N CYS A 191 4.76 -16.08 -13.53
CA CYS A 191 4.81 -15.71 -14.95
C CYS A 191 4.64 -16.95 -15.84
N VAL A 192 3.40 -17.32 -16.13
CA VAL A 192 3.05 -18.46 -16.99
C VAL A 192 2.08 -18.01 -18.08
N PRO A 193 1.96 -18.75 -19.21
CA PRO A 193 0.95 -18.43 -20.23
C PRO A 193 -0.45 -18.32 -19.62
N GLY A 194 -1.13 -17.19 -19.84
CA GLY A 194 -2.42 -16.86 -19.23
C GLY A 194 -2.34 -16.11 -17.89
N ASN A 195 -1.14 -15.85 -17.37
CA ASN A 195 -0.87 -14.98 -16.23
C ASN A 195 0.37 -14.10 -16.51
N GLU A 196 0.32 -13.34 -17.61
CA GLU A 196 1.42 -12.49 -18.07
C GLU A 196 1.76 -11.35 -17.11
N SER A 197 0.83 -11.01 -16.20
CA SER A 197 1.06 -10.05 -15.11
C SER A 197 1.97 -10.61 -14.02
N CYS A 198 2.19 -11.93 -13.99
CA CYS A 198 2.93 -12.63 -12.94
C CYS A 198 2.32 -12.41 -11.53
N ALA A 199 1.00 -12.24 -11.46
CA ALA A 199 0.28 -12.06 -10.21
C ALA A 199 0.27 -13.39 -9.43
N ALA A 200 0.91 -13.38 -8.26
CA ALA A 200 0.84 -14.46 -7.29
C ALA A 200 -0.23 -14.13 -6.25
N SER A 201 -1.36 -14.82 -6.36
CA SER A 201 -2.53 -14.66 -5.48
C SER A 201 -2.56 -15.75 -4.41
N THR A 202 -2.66 -15.38 -3.13
CA THR A 202 -2.75 -16.36 -2.03
C THR A 202 -4.06 -17.16 -2.04
N SER A 203 -5.10 -16.63 -2.68
CA SER A 203 -6.42 -17.28 -2.82
C SER A 203 -6.45 -18.50 -3.75
N TRP A 204 -5.42 -18.73 -4.57
CA TRP A 204 -5.43 -19.80 -5.58
C TRP A 204 -5.42 -21.22 -4.99
N GLN A 205 -4.76 -21.42 -3.84
CA GLN A 205 -4.57 -22.75 -3.23
C GLN A 205 -4.75 -22.76 -1.71
N THR A 206 -5.21 -21.66 -1.13
CA THR A 206 -5.31 -21.52 0.33
C THR A 206 -6.73 -21.14 0.70
N LYS A 207 -7.22 -21.67 1.82
CA LYS A 207 -8.42 -21.11 2.45
C LYS A 207 -8.14 -19.65 2.77
N ASN A 208 -8.94 -18.75 2.20
CA ASN A 208 -8.86 -17.31 2.40
C ASN A 208 -10.21 -16.66 2.73
N TRP A 209 -11.14 -17.43 3.29
CA TRP A 209 -12.52 -17.01 3.52
C TRP A 209 -13.09 -17.47 4.86
N VAL A 210 -14.21 -16.86 5.24
CA VAL A 210 -15.10 -17.28 6.34
C VAL A 210 -16.52 -17.45 5.80
N THR A 211 -17.25 -18.42 6.35
CA THR A 211 -18.66 -18.66 6.05
C THR A 211 -19.52 -18.52 7.32
N PRO A 212 -20.00 -17.30 7.65
CA PRO A 212 -20.78 -17.07 8.86
C PRO A 212 -22.11 -17.82 8.82
N THR A 213 -22.60 -18.23 9.99
CA THR A 213 -23.85 -19.00 10.11
C THR A 213 -25.11 -18.16 9.86
N ARG A 214 -24.99 -16.83 9.84
CA ARG A 214 -26.04 -15.87 9.53
C ARG A 214 -25.59 -14.91 8.44
N SER A 215 -26.54 -14.34 7.70
CA SER A 215 -26.27 -13.30 6.70
C SER A 215 -25.49 -12.12 7.30
N LEU A 216 -24.51 -11.61 6.54
CA LEU A 216 -23.77 -10.38 6.82
C LEU A 216 -24.51 -9.12 6.33
N ALA A 217 -25.56 -9.28 5.52
CA ALA A 217 -26.28 -8.17 4.95
C ALA A 217 -26.91 -7.25 6.02
N ASN A 218 -26.79 -5.94 5.80
CA ASN A 218 -27.41 -4.86 6.58
C ASN A 218 -27.12 -4.93 8.09
N ARG A 219 -25.88 -5.26 8.45
CA ARG A 219 -25.38 -5.16 9.83
C ARG A 219 -23.88 -4.92 9.82
N PHE A 220 -23.39 -4.24 10.83
CA PHE A 220 -21.95 -4.01 10.98
C PHE A 220 -21.20 -5.24 11.44
N VAL A 221 -20.00 -5.38 10.88
CA VAL A 221 -19.00 -6.42 11.15
C VAL A 221 -17.63 -5.73 11.19
N LEU A 222 -16.71 -6.24 12.01
CA LEU A 222 -15.33 -5.75 12.02
C LEU A 222 -14.47 -6.65 11.13
N TYR A 223 -13.70 -6.03 10.26
CA TYR A 223 -12.67 -6.68 9.46
C TYR A 223 -11.31 -6.16 9.93
N ARG A 224 -10.40 -7.07 10.31
CA ARG A 224 -9.08 -6.71 10.82
C ARG A 224 -7.97 -7.28 9.96
N LEU A 225 -6.97 -6.43 9.71
CA LEU A 225 -5.67 -6.80 9.18
C LEU A 225 -4.63 -6.57 10.26
N TYR A 226 -3.95 -7.64 10.68
CA TYR A 226 -2.76 -7.57 11.51
C TYR A 226 -1.55 -7.71 10.58
N TRP A 227 -0.69 -6.70 10.54
CA TRP A 227 0.40 -6.64 9.59
C TRP A 227 1.69 -6.21 10.27
N THR A 228 2.73 -7.02 10.09
CA THR A 228 4.09 -6.79 10.58
C THR A 228 5.08 -6.94 9.42
N ASP A 229 6.33 -6.59 9.69
CA ASP A 229 7.46 -6.83 8.79
C ASP A 229 7.72 -8.30 8.43
N THR A 230 7.11 -9.25 9.15
CA THR A 230 7.28 -10.69 8.93
C THR A 230 5.99 -11.45 8.58
N GLN A 231 4.82 -10.96 9.01
CA GLN A 231 3.55 -11.68 8.86
C GLN A 231 2.31 -10.79 8.64
N ILE A 232 1.31 -11.37 7.99
CA ILE A 232 -0.05 -10.85 7.82
C ILE A 232 -1.07 -11.86 8.37
N ARG A 233 -2.10 -11.38 9.07
CA ARG A 233 -3.28 -12.16 9.47
C ARG A 233 -4.56 -11.36 9.20
N PHE A 234 -5.54 -12.03 8.60
CA PHE A 234 -6.86 -11.46 8.33
C PHE A 234 -7.92 -12.12 9.20
N THR A 235 -8.76 -11.30 9.82
CA THR A 235 -9.88 -11.79 10.62
C THR A 235 -11.16 -11.03 10.36
N MET A 236 -12.28 -11.70 10.63
CA MET A 236 -13.60 -11.09 10.77
C MET A 236 -14.05 -11.27 12.22
N VAL A 237 -14.50 -10.20 12.88
CA VAL A 237 -15.14 -10.30 14.19
C VAL A 237 -16.66 -10.25 14.00
N ASP A 238 -17.32 -11.36 14.31
CA ASP A 238 -18.77 -11.48 14.24
C ASP A 238 -19.31 -11.98 15.58
N ASN A 239 -20.23 -11.20 16.17
CA ASN A 239 -20.86 -11.50 17.45
C ASN A 239 -19.85 -11.76 18.59
N GLY A 240 -18.80 -10.93 18.67
CA GLY A 240 -17.73 -11.05 19.68
C GLY A 240 -16.73 -12.18 19.43
N ARG A 241 -16.89 -12.96 18.35
CA ARG A 241 -15.94 -14.00 17.97
C ARG A 241 -15.09 -13.54 16.80
N GLU A 242 -13.79 -13.60 17.00
CA GLU A 242 -12.81 -13.38 15.95
C GLU A 242 -12.57 -14.67 15.13
N LEU A 243 -12.64 -14.56 13.81
CA LEU A 243 -12.61 -15.68 12.88
C LEU A 243 -11.50 -15.46 11.85
N ASP A 244 -10.53 -16.35 11.81
CA ASP A 244 -9.45 -16.30 10.83
C ASP A 244 -9.93 -16.66 9.42
N MET A 245 -9.61 -15.80 8.47
CA MET A 245 -9.87 -16.08 7.05
C MET A 245 -8.88 -17.13 6.50
N TYR A 246 -7.64 -17.11 6.98
CA TYR A 246 -6.59 -18.09 6.65
C TYR A 246 -6.39 -19.14 7.74
N LYS A 247 -5.84 -20.30 7.38
CA LYS A 247 -5.48 -21.34 8.37
C LYS A 247 -4.28 -20.94 9.23
N ALA A 248 -3.38 -20.15 8.68
CA ALA A 248 -2.18 -19.63 9.34
C ALA A 248 -1.84 -18.24 8.77
N PRO A 249 -1.09 -17.41 9.50
CA PRO A 249 -0.56 -16.15 8.98
C PRO A 249 0.24 -16.33 7.68
N ILE A 250 0.21 -15.29 6.85
CA ILE A 250 0.96 -15.21 5.58
C ILE A 250 2.31 -14.56 5.88
N SER A 251 3.39 -15.13 5.35
CA SER A 251 4.73 -14.54 5.47
C SER A 251 4.88 -13.31 4.56
N THR A 252 5.40 -12.20 5.10
CA THR A 252 5.82 -11.02 4.31
C THR A 252 7.32 -11.01 4.03
N VAL A 253 8.09 -11.92 4.65
CA VAL A 253 9.54 -12.06 4.44
C VAL A 253 9.83 -12.34 2.97
N GLY A 254 10.74 -11.54 2.39
CA GLY A 254 11.13 -11.67 0.98
C GLY A 254 10.13 -11.08 0.00
N SER A 255 9.10 -10.36 0.48
CA SER A 255 8.19 -9.59 -0.37
C SER A 255 8.43 -8.09 -0.20
N PRO A 256 9.20 -7.44 -1.11
CA PRO A 256 9.47 -6.01 -1.03
C PRO A 256 8.20 -5.16 -1.01
N ALA A 257 7.16 -5.60 -1.72
CA ALA A 257 5.86 -4.93 -1.73
C ALA A 257 5.26 -4.89 -0.33
N LEU A 258 5.14 -6.04 0.35
CA LEU A 258 4.51 -6.16 1.68
C LEU A 258 5.38 -5.61 2.83
N GLN A 259 6.57 -5.12 2.52
CA GLN A 259 7.46 -4.41 3.45
C GLN A 259 7.50 -2.90 3.19
N ALA A 260 6.68 -2.41 2.25
CA ALA A 260 6.49 -1.00 1.92
C ALA A 260 5.10 -0.49 2.37
N PRO A 261 4.87 0.83 2.43
CA PRO A 261 3.56 1.39 2.75
C PRO A 261 2.49 1.10 1.69
N PHE A 262 1.23 1.11 2.12
CA PHE A 262 0.04 0.93 1.30
C PHE A 262 -0.96 2.07 1.54
N TYR A 263 -1.79 2.38 0.55
CA TYR A 263 -2.95 3.26 0.70
C TYR A 263 -4.26 2.45 0.65
N LEU A 264 -5.32 3.01 1.22
CA LEU A 264 -6.62 2.36 1.39
C LEU A 264 -7.50 2.57 0.15
N LEU A 265 -8.31 1.58 -0.18
CA LEU A 265 -9.35 1.63 -1.21
C LEU A 265 -10.64 1.01 -0.67
N MET A 266 -11.77 1.62 -1.06
CA MET A 266 -13.10 1.11 -0.76
C MET A 266 -13.99 1.31 -1.97
N ASN A 267 -14.72 0.27 -2.37
CA ASN A 267 -15.68 0.34 -3.47
C ASN A 267 -16.75 -0.74 -3.34
N MET A 268 -17.77 -0.60 -4.19
CA MET A 268 -18.75 -1.66 -4.42
C MET A 268 -18.92 -1.85 -5.92
N ALA A 269 -18.19 -2.81 -6.49
CA ALA A 269 -18.32 -3.17 -7.90
C ALA A 269 -19.68 -3.82 -8.20
N VAL A 270 -20.08 -3.80 -9.46
CA VAL A 270 -21.27 -4.49 -9.98
C VAL A 270 -20.86 -5.38 -11.16
N GLY A 271 -21.09 -6.68 -11.05
CA GLY A 271 -20.74 -7.66 -12.06
C GLY A 271 -19.30 -8.14 -11.96
N GLY A 272 -18.74 -8.55 -13.10
CA GLY A 272 -17.35 -8.99 -13.21
C GLY A 272 -17.12 -10.47 -12.94
N ASN A 273 -15.87 -10.88 -13.17
CA ASN A 273 -15.41 -12.26 -13.08
C ASN A 273 -15.63 -12.86 -11.68
N PHE A 274 -15.48 -12.04 -10.63
CA PHE A 274 -15.61 -12.46 -9.24
C PHE A 274 -17.04 -12.89 -8.89
N THR A 275 -18.04 -12.12 -9.33
CA THR A 275 -19.47 -12.34 -9.00
C THR A 275 -20.19 -13.29 -9.96
N LEU A 276 -19.53 -13.72 -11.04
CA LEU A 276 -20.09 -14.53 -12.12
C LEU A 276 -21.22 -13.84 -12.93
N ALA A 277 -21.30 -12.50 -12.86
CA ALA A 277 -22.22 -11.70 -13.64
C ALA A 277 -21.46 -10.86 -14.68
N ALA A 278 -21.23 -11.45 -15.85
CA ALA A 278 -20.55 -10.81 -16.98
C ALA A 278 -21.46 -9.89 -17.81
N THR A 279 -22.78 -9.93 -17.59
CA THR A 279 -23.76 -9.10 -18.30
C THR A 279 -24.79 -8.50 -17.36
N PRO A 280 -25.38 -7.34 -17.68
CA PRO A 280 -26.35 -6.68 -16.80
C PRO A 280 -27.61 -7.49 -16.48
N GLY A 281 -27.99 -8.43 -17.35
CA GLY A 281 -29.12 -9.33 -17.15
C GLY A 281 -28.84 -10.45 -16.13
N GLN A 282 -27.57 -10.72 -15.81
CA GLN A 282 -27.17 -11.70 -14.78
C GLN A 282 -27.14 -11.10 -13.37
N VAL A 283 -27.17 -9.77 -13.25
CA VAL A 283 -27.18 -9.09 -11.94
C VAL A 283 -28.58 -9.19 -11.32
N THR A 284 -28.70 -10.00 -10.27
CA THR A 284 -29.96 -10.22 -9.52
C THR A 284 -29.95 -9.54 -8.15
N ALA A 285 -28.84 -8.92 -7.76
CA ALA A 285 -28.75 -8.16 -6.51
C ALA A 285 -29.85 -7.07 -6.44
N PRO A 286 -30.50 -6.89 -5.27
CA PRO A 286 -31.50 -5.85 -5.09
C PRO A 286 -30.83 -4.47 -5.18
N LEU A 287 -31.34 -3.58 -6.04
CA LEU A 287 -30.81 -2.23 -6.25
C LEU A 287 -31.93 -1.18 -6.08
N PRO A 288 -31.64 0.03 -5.56
CA PRO A 288 -30.33 0.49 -5.09
C PRO A 288 -29.88 -0.26 -3.82
N ALA A 289 -28.56 -0.42 -3.68
CA ALA A 289 -27.93 -1.08 -2.55
C ALA A 289 -26.80 -0.21 -2.00
N THR A 290 -26.62 -0.19 -0.69
CA THR A 290 -25.62 0.65 -0.04
C THR A 290 -24.74 -0.18 0.89
N MET A 291 -23.43 -0.09 0.67
CA MET A 291 -22.42 -0.49 1.64
C MET A 291 -22.13 0.70 2.57
N TYR A 292 -22.08 0.44 3.87
CA TYR A 292 -21.75 1.45 4.88
C TYR A 292 -20.41 1.14 5.53
N VAL A 293 -19.54 2.13 5.65
CA VAL A 293 -18.30 2.07 6.44
C VAL A 293 -18.40 3.07 7.58
N ASP A 294 -18.51 2.57 8.81
CA ASP A 294 -18.61 3.40 10.03
C ASP A 294 -17.25 4.03 10.34
N TYR A 295 -16.17 3.24 10.30
CA TYR A 295 -14.83 3.78 10.48
C TYR A 295 -13.75 2.91 9.82
N VAL A 296 -12.60 3.53 9.62
CA VAL A 296 -11.30 2.88 9.42
C VAL A 296 -10.37 3.35 10.53
N ARG A 297 -9.72 2.44 11.24
CA ARG A 297 -8.75 2.76 12.29
C ARG A 297 -7.48 1.98 12.13
N VAL A 298 -6.36 2.62 12.47
CA VAL A 298 -5.02 2.01 12.43
C VAL A 298 -4.40 2.13 13.82
N TYR A 299 -3.95 1.01 14.37
CA TYR A 299 -3.33 0.90 15.70
C TYR A 299 -1.90 0.39 15.62
N GLU A 300 -1.08 0.72 16.63
CA GLU A 300 0.21 0.03 16.82
C GLU A 300 -0.03 -1.46 17.11
N LEU A 301 0.88 -2.31 16.62
CA LEU A 301 0.88 -3.75 16.78
C LEU A 301 2.26 -4.19 17.25
N ASP A 302 2.40 -4.56 18.52
CA ASP A 302 3.71 -4.89 19.15
C ASP A 302 4.80 -3.83 18.89
N GLY A 303 4.41 -2.55 18.94
CA GLY A 303 5.30 -1.41 18.68
C GLY A 303 5.60 -1.16 17.19
N GLN A 304 5.09 -1.97 16.27
CA GLN A 304 5.08 -1.68 14.84
C GLN A 304 3.82 -0.90 14.43
N GLY A 305 3.89 -0.20 13.31
CA GLY A 305 2.78 0.58 12.75
C GLY A 305 3.16 2.03 12.51
N GLU A 306 3.01 2.46 11.27
CA GLU A 306 3.26 3.82 10.82
C GLU A 306 2.10 4.28 9.93
N VAL A 307 1.68 5.53 10.15
CA VAL A 307 0.77 6.23 9.24
C VAL A 307 1.44 7.53 8.80
N LYS A 308 1.52 7.74 7.49
CA LYS A 308 1.99 8.97 6.87
C LYS A 308 0.84 9.66 6.19
N LEU A 309 0.73 10.97 6.38
CA LEU A 309 -0.22 11.83 5.69
C LEU A 309 0.48 12.58 4.55
N GLY A 310 -0.22 12.75 3.43
CA GLY A 310 0.34 13.28 2.19
C GLY A 310 1.31 12.31 1.51
N VAL A 311 2.12 12.82 0.58
CA VAL A 311 3.19 12.04 -0.07
C VAL A 311 4.27 11.61 0.92
N GLY A 312 4.57 12.42 1.95
CA GLY A 312 5.43 12.04 3.07
C GLY A 312 6.88 11.69 2.68
N ILE A 313 7.34 12.17 1.52
CA ILE A 313 8.71 11.99 1.01
C ILE A 313 9.51 13.24 1.38
N THR A 314 10.73 13.04 1.88
CA THR A 314 11.64 14.16 2.21
C THR A 314 12.54 14.42 1.00
N PRO A 315 12.80 15.70 0.64
CA PRO A 315 13.75 16.02 -0.41
C PRO A 315 15.13 15.40 -0.16
N GLU A 316 15.60 14.64 -1.13
CA GLU A 316 16.97 14.16 -1.25
C GLU A 316 17.91 15.35 -1.55
N VAL A 317 19.10 15.35 -0.96
CA VAL A 317 20.11 16.42 -1.08
C VAL A 317 21.52 15.86 -1.11
N GLY A 318 22.52 16.69 -1.41
CA GLY A 318 23.93 16.27 -1.45
C GLY A 318 24.21 15.47 -2.72
N LYS A 319 24.63 14.21 -2.58
CA LYS A 319 24.82 13.26 -3.67
C LYS A 319 23.93 12.04 -3.48
N PHE A 320 23.10 11.76 -4.48
CA PHE A 320 22.26 10.57 -4.50
C PHE A 320 22.72 9.61 -5.60
N GLY A 321 23.07 8.38 -5.21
CA GLY A 321 23.50 7.33 -6.14
C GLY A 321 22.32 6.59 -6.76
N VAL A 322 22.10 6.74 -8.07
CA VAL A 322 21.14 5.91 -8.81
C VAL A 322 21.74 4.55 -9.12
N PHE A 323 23.02 4.54 -9.51
CA PHE A 323 23.80 3.32 -9.72
C PHE A 323 25.29 3.64 -9.54
N THR A 324 25.89 3.19 -8.43
CA THR A 324 27.31 3.38 -8.14
C THR A 324 27.79 2.40 -7.07
N ASP A 325 29.09 2.09 -7.09
CA ASP A 325 29.77 1.23 -6.13
C ASP A 325 30.54 2.02 -5.08
N ASN A 326 31.75 2.49 -5.42
CA ASN A 326 32.66 3.11 -4.46
C ASN A 326 32.56 4.63 -4.48
N THR A 327 31.92 5.25 -5.48
CA THR A 327 31.74 6.70 -5.47
C THR A 327 30.94 7.12 -4.21
N PRO A 328 31.51 7.99 -3.36
CA PRO A 328 30.84 8.42 -2.14
C PRO A 328 29.58 9.22 -2.44
N VAL A 329 28.48 8.82 -1.80
CA VAL A 329 27.14 9.40 -1.90
C VAL A 329 26.51 9.49 -0.51
N ASP A 330 25.58 10.43 -0.33
CA ASP A 330 24.86 10.64 0.92
C ASP A 330 23.73 9.61 1.10
N ASP A 331 23.06 9.23 0.01
CA ASP A 331 22.12 8.12 -0.06
C ASP A 331 22.15 7.46 -1.45
N LYS A 332 21.60 6.25 -1.60
CA LYS A 332 21.57 5.54 -2.88
C LYS A 332 20.45 4.52 -3.03
N GLN A 333 20.12 4.24 -4.27
CA GLN A 333 19.36 3.06 -4.66
C GLN A 333 20.26 1.84 -4.84
N VAL A 334 19.66 0.67 -4.61
CA VAL A 334 20.29 -0.63 -4.77
C VAL A 334 19.37 -1.47 -5.65
N LEU A 335 19.89 -1.91 -6.80
CA LEU A 335 19.13 -2.74 -7.74
C LEU A 335 18.69 -4.06 -7.08
N GLY A 336 17.46 -4.47 -7.34
CA GLY A 336 16.82 -5.63 -6.73
C GLY A 336 16.32 -5.40 -5.30
N ALA A 337 16.64 -4.27 -4.67
CA ALA A 337 16.21 -3.92 -3.32
C ALA A 337 15.32 -2.67 -3.30
N SER A 338 15.84 -1.50 -3.71
CA SER A 338 15.13 -0.21 -3.72
C SER A 338 14.89 0.35 -5.13
N ALA A 339 15.47 -0.26 -6.16
CA ALA A 339 15.20 0.02 -7.56
C ALA A 339 15.32 -1.25 -8.40
N ASP A 340 14.83 -1.21 -9.63
CA ASP A 340 14.98 -2.26 -10.63
C ASP A 340 15.47 -1.67 -11.95
N PHE A 341 16.27 -2.44 -12.68
CA PHE A 341 16.74 -2.06 -14.01
C PHE A 341 15.91 -2.77 -15.08
N PHE A 342 15.35 -2.01 -16.02
CA PHE A 342 14.51 -2.52 -17.09
C PHE A 342 15.11 -2.22 -18.46
N ILE A 343 15.15 -3.23 -19.32
CA ILE A 343 15.36 -3.07 -20.76
C ILE A 343 13.98 -3.09 -21.42
N TRP A 344 13.60 -2.01 -22.10
CA TRP A 344 12.27 -1.86 -22.69
C TRP A 344 12.10 -2.60 -24.02
N ASN A 345 13.19 -2.81 -24.76
CA ASN A 345 13.20 -3.62 -25.97
C ASN A 345 14.21 -4.77 -25.86
N THR A 346 13.79 -5.86 -25.22
CA THR A 346 14.61 -7.07 -25.08
C THR A 346 14.84 -7.82 -26.39
N GLY A 347 14.12 -7.45 -27.46
CA GLY A 347 14.34 -7.95 -28.82
C GLY A 347 15.47 -7.25 -29.57
N SER A 348 16.01 -6.14 -29.05
CA SER A 348 17.13 -5.42 -29.66
C SER A 348 18.37 -5.31 -28.78
N MET A 349 18.23 -5.53 -27.48
CA MET A 349 19.28 -5.32 -26.51
C MET A 349 19.20 -6.31 -25.34
N GLY A 350 20.37 -6.70 -24.83
CA GLY A 350 20.52 -7.58 -23.67
C GLY A 350 21.78 -7.24 -22.87
N GLY A 351 22.21 -8.14 -21.99
CA GLY A 351 23.44 -7.95 -21.20
C GLY A 351 24.71 -7.91 -22.08
N GLY A 352 25.61 -6.97 -21.77
CA GLY A 352 26.93 -6.84 -22.37
C GLY A 352 28.07 -7.32 -21.45
N ASP A 353 29.31 -7.16 -21.90
CA ASP A 353 30.52 -7.62 -21.20
C ASP A 353 31.56 -6.51 -20.96
N ILE A 354 31.21 -5.24 -21.23
CA ILE A 354 32.06 -4.09 -20.89
C ILE A 354 32.36 -4.11 -19.38
N PRO A 355 33.65 -4.12 -18.97
CA PRO A 355 34.02 -4.08 -17.55
C PRO A 355 33.57 -2.77 -16.87
N PRO A 356 33.31 -2.79 -15.55
CA PRO A 356 32.97 -1.59 -14.79
C PRO A 356 34.03 -0.50 -14.90
N PHE A 357 33.60 0.76 -14.76
CA PHE A 357 34.53 1.88 -14.67
C PHE A 357 35.30 1.80 -13.34
N GLU A 358 34.59 1.46 -12.27
CA GLU A 358 35.17 1.17 -10.97
C GLU A 358 34.36 0.12 -10.19
N GLY A 359 34.93 -0.41 -9.10
CA GLY A 359 34.21 -1.40 -8.30
C GLY A 359 33.97 -2.71 -9.06
N SER A 360 32.76 -3.25 -8.91
CA SER A 360 32.40 -4.60 -9.38
C SER A 360 31.13 -4.66 -10.23
N ASN A 361 30.29 -3.62 -10.18
CA ASN A 361 28.99 -3.59 -10.85
C ASN A 361 29.02 -2.60 -12.02
N VAL A 362 28.31 -2.95 -13.10
CA VAL A 362 28.17 -2.11 -14.29
C VAL A 362 26.85 -2.41 -14.98
N LEU A 363 26.20 -1.39 -15.56
CA LEU A 363 25.09 -1.59 -16.48
C LEU A 363 25.63 -1.78 -17.90
N ALA A 364 26.21 -2.95 -18.18
CA ALA A 364 26.74 -3.31 -19.50
C ALA A 364 25.64 -3.88 -20.41
N LEU A 365 25.56 -3.36 -21.63
CA LEU A 365 24.48 -3.65 -22.58
C LEU A 365 25.06 -3.99 -23.95
N ASN A 366 24.48 -5.01 -24.59
CA ASN A 366 24.80 -5.41 -25.95
C ASN A 366 23.57 -5.23 -26.85
N TYR A 367 23.66 -4.31 -27.80
CA TYR A 367 22.66 -4.12 -28.84
C TYR A 367 22.99 -5.00 -30.05
N PHE A 368 22.02 -5.82 -30.47
CA PHE A 368 22.25 -6.87 -31.46
C PHE A 368 21.29 -6.84 -32.67
N ALA A 369 20.30 -5.93 -32.70
CA ALA A 369 19.29 -5.89 -33.76
C ALA A 369 19.29 -4.56 -34.52
N PRO A 370 20.17 -4.38 -35.53
CA PRO A 370 20.26 -3.17 -36.33
C PRO A 370 18.92 -2.62 -36.83
N GLY A 371 18.77 -1.29 -36.77
CA GLY A 371 17.57 -0.58 -37.19
C GLY A 371 16.43 -0.58 -36.15
N GLN A 372 16.51 -1.42 -35.11
CA GLN A 372 15.55 -1.41 -34.01
C GLN A 372 15.88 -0.32 -32.99
N TRP A 373 14.85 0.22 -32.33
CA TRP A 373 15.02 1.14 -31.21
C TRP A 373 15.53 0.38 -29.98
N PHE A 374 16.20 1.07 -29.06
CA PHE A 374 16.65 0.51 -27.78
C PHE A 374 16.33 1.49 -26.66
N GLY A 375 16.18 0.99 -25.44
CA GLY A 375 16.00 1.84 -24.26
C GLY A 375 15.83 1.05 -22.99
N GLY A 376 15.87 1.76 -21.88
CA GLY A 376 15.73 1.20 -20.55
C GLY A 376 15.79 2.26 -19.46
N ALA A 377 15.59 1.83 -18.22
CA ALA A 377 15.56 2.72 -17.06
C ALA A 377 16.01 2.02 -15.79
N VAL A 378 16.55 2.81 -14.86
CA VAL A 378 16.59 2.48 -13.44
C VAL A 378 15.35 3.08 -12.80
N GLN A 379 14.39 2.23 -12.48
CA GLN A 379 13.10 2.62 -11.91
C GLN A 379 13.09 2.36 -10.40
N SER A 380 12.71 3.38 -9.64
CA SER A 380 12.63 3.31 -8.18
C SER A 380 11.46 2.44 -7.74
N ARG A 381 11.65 1.65 -6.69
CA ARG A 381 10.53 0.91 -6.06
C ARG A 381 9.67 1.79 -5.17
N GLN A 382 10.18 2.93 -4.72
CA GLN A 382 9.44 3.97 -4.01
C GLN A 382 9.75 5.32 -4.67
N ALA A 383 8.79 6.23 -4.64
CA ALA A 383 9.02 7.57 -5.20
C ALA A 383 10.08 8.33 -4.36
N HIS A 384 10.88 9.15 -5.03
CA HIS A 384 11.84 10.06 -4.38
C HIS A 384 11.47 11.52 -4.62
N ASP A 385 11.74 12.36 -3.63
CA ASP A 385 11.68 13.81 -3.81
C ASP A 385 13.09 14.30 -4.18
N MET A 386 13.33 14.53 -5.47
CA MET A 386 14.58 15.03 -6.01
C MET A 386 14.59 16.56 -6.15
N SER A 387 13.64 17.27 -5.53
CA SER A 387 13.53 18.73 -5.65
C SER A 387 14.76 19.47 -5.10
N GLY A 388 15.48 18.87 -4.15
CA GLY A 388 16.75 19.37 -3.61
C GLY A 388 17.88 19.46 -4.64
N PHE A 389 17.74 18.79 -5.80
CA PHE A 389 18.72 18.80 -6.88
C PHE A 389 18.41 19.80 -7.99
N ARG A 390 17.34 20.62 -7.90
CA ARG A 390 16.92 21.52 -8.98
C ARG A 390 18.04 22.44 -9.50
N GLY A 391 18.94 22.89 -8.62
CA GLY A 391 20.12 23.69 -8.97
C GLY A 391 21.39 22.89 -9.29
N GLY A 392 21.31 21.56 -9.25
CA GLY A 392 22.41 20.62 -9.37
C GLY A 392 22.52 19.97 -10.76
N ASN A 393 23.19 18.81 -10.80
CA ASN A 393 23.48 18.07 -12.01
C ASN A 393 23.24 16.57 -11.84
N ILE A 394 22.87 15.90 -12.94
CA ILE A 394 23.02 14.46 -13.09
C ILE A 394 24.39 14.20 -13.73
N LYS A 395 25.20 13.35 -13.12
CA LYS A 395 26.52 12.92 -13.61
C LYS A 395 26.48 11.43 -13.89
N LEU A 396 27.12 11.00 -14.96
CA LEU A 396 27.29 9.58 -15.24
C LEU A 396 28.62 9.29 -15.95
N LYS A 397 29.15 8.10 -15.71
CA LYS A 397 30.14 7.46 -16.56
C LYS A 397 29.44 6.67 -17.65
N ILE A 398 29.93 6.80 -18.88
CA ILE A 398 29.39 6.07 -20.03
C ILE A 398 30.49 5.67 -20.98
N LYS A 399 30.46 4.42 -21.47
CA LYS A 399 31.28 3.94 -22.58
C LYS A 399 30.35 3.58 -23.72
N VAL A 400 30.43 4.30 -24.83
CA VAL A 400 29.53 4.17 -25.99
C VAL A 400 30.26 4.61 -27.28
N PRO A 401 30.01 3.99 -28.44
CA PRO A 401 30.60 4.43 -29.71
C PRO A 401 30.21 5.86 -30.08
N ALA A 402 31.10 6.52 -30.84
CA ALA A 402 30.90 7.92 -31.22
C ALA A 402 29.70 8.11 -32.16
N ASP A 403 29.43 7.16 -33.03
CA ASP A 403 28.40 7.17 -34.06
C ASP A 403 26.99 6.78 -33.55
N VAL A 404 26.86 6.41 -32.28
CA VAL A 404 25.55 6.10 -31.66
C VAL A 404 24.93 7.37 -31.08
N ALA A 405 23.72 7.70 -31.53
CA ALA A 405 22.88 8.74 -30.95
C ALA A 405 21.93 8.15 -29.88
N PHE A 406 21.77 8.85 -28.76
CA PHE A 406 20.87 8.43 -27.68
C PHE A 406 20.30 9.63 -26.93
N LYS A 407 19.29 9.38 -26.09
CA LYS A 407 18.70 10.31 -25.14
C LYS A 407 18.94 9.81 -23.73
N ILE A 408 19.11 10.73 -22.78
CA ILE A 408 19.03 10.45 -21.34
C ILE A 408 17.78 11.13 -20.81
N GLY A 409 17.00 10.44 -19.99
CA GLY A 409 15.73 10.93 -19.48
C GLY A 409 15.51 10.66 -18.01
N ILE A 410 14.42 11.24 -17.51
CA ILE A 410 13.88 11.04 -16.17
C ILE A 410 12.35 11.03 -16.25
N LEU A 411 11.71 10.39 -15.27
CA LEU A 411 10.25 10.22 -15.22
C LEU A 411 9.72 10.46 -13.81
N ASP A 412 8.68 11.28 -13.69
CA ASP A 412 7.91 11.43 -12.46
C ASP A 412 6.78 10.39 -12.32
N THR A 413 6.14 10.34 -11.16
CA THR A 413 5.01 9.43 -10.91
C THR A 413 3.72 9.83 -11.63
N TYR A 414 3.70 10.96 -12.33
CA TYR A 414 2.56 11.50 -13.08
C TYR A 414 2.69 11.28 -14.58
N THR A 415 3.61 10.41 -15.00
CA THR A 415 3.91 10.07 -16.41
C THR A 415 4.56 11.19 -17.21
N ASN A 416 5.04 12.27 -16.59
CA ASN A 416 5.81 13.28 -17.30
C ASN A 416 7.23 12.76 -17.52
N HIS A 417 7.58 12.52 -18.79
CA HIS A 417 8.94 12.24 -19.22
C HIS A 417 9.62 13.51 -19.70
N SER A 418 10.91 13.61 -19.44
CA SER A 418 11.74 14.63 -20.06
C SER A 418 13.11 14.07 -20.41
N TRP A 419 13.68 14.58 -21.50
CA TRP A 419 14.82 14.00 -22.18
C TRP A 419 15.81 15.07 -22.63
N VAL A 420 17.09 14.75 -22.52
CA VAL A 420 18.17 15.45 -23.22
C VAL A 420 18.77 14.55 -24.29
N THR A 421 19.24 15.14 -25.39
CA THR A 421 19.74 14.39 -26.55
C THR A 421 21.27 14.44 -26.62
N PHE A 422 21.87 13.29 -26.92
CA PHE A 422 23.28 13.12 -27.24
C PHE A 422 23.41 12.71 -28.71
N PRO A 423 23.57 13.67 -29.65
CA PRO A 423 23.70 13.36 -31.08
C PRO A 423 24.95 12.53 -31.37
N ALA A 424 24.92 11.75 -32.44
CA ALA A 424 26.10 11.05 -32.94
C ALA A 424 27.24 12.03 -33.28
N ASN A 425 28.48 11.61 -33.07
CA ASN A 425 29.72 12.32 -33.40
C ASN A 425 29.81 13.76 -32.84
N THR A 426 29.07 14.04 -31.76
CA THR A 426 28.96 15.38 -31.17
C THR A 426 29.25 15.32 -29.68
N THR A 427 30.08 16.25 -29.19
CA THR A 427 30.25 16.46 -27.74
C THR A 427 29.02 17.17 -27.21
N ALA A 428 28.31 16.55 -26.27
CA ALA A 428 27.14 17.10 -25.58
C ALA A 428 27.31 16.85 -24.08
N TYR A 429 26.95 17.84 -23.24
CA TYR A 429 27.06 17.74 -21.78
C TYR A 429 28.46 17.32 -21.27
N GLY A 430 29.51 17.75 -21.98
CA GLY A 430 30.90 17.42 -21.68
C GLY A 430 31.34 16.01 -22.08
N LEU A 431 30.46 15.18 -22.64
CA LEU A 431 30.78 13.81 -23.02
C LEU A 431 31.66 13.74 -24.28
N VAL A 432 32.92 13.36 -24.09
CA VAL A 432 33.86 13.02 -25.16
C VAL A 432 33.84 11.51 -25.41
N ARG A 433 33.64 11.10 -26.68
CA ARG A 433 33.54 9.68 -27.09
C ARG A 433 34.76 9.31 -27.93
N ASN A 434 35.80 8.79 -27.29
CA ASN A 434 37.08 8.42 -27.92
C ASN A 434 37.37 6.91 -27.84
N GLY A 435 36.34 6.09 -27.59
CA GLY A 435 36.48 4.65 -27.39
C GLY A 435 36.73 4.24 -25.93
N GLU A 436 36.91 5.20 -25.03
CA GLU A 436 37.05 4.96 -23.60
C GLU A 436 35.85 5.48 -22.79
N TRP A 437 35.84 5.18 -21.48
CA TRP A 437 34.87 5.72 -20.54
C TRP A 437 34.92 7.26 -20.54
N GLY A 438 33.78 7.88 -20.82
CA GLY A 438 33.58 9.32 -20.74
C GLY A 438 32.70 9.71 -19.56
N THR A 439 32.64 11.02 -19.27
CA THR A 439 31.73 11.60 -18.27
C THR A 439 30.71 12.50 -18.97
N ALA A 440 29.43 12.36 -18.65
CA ALA A 440 28.41 13.35 -18.97
C ALA A 440 27.98 14.09 -17.70
N THR A 441 27.71 15.40 -17.80
CA THR A 441 27.17 16.23 -16.71
C THR A 441 26.00 17.06 -17.24
N ILE A 442 24.79 16.67 -16.85
CA ILE A 442 23.53 17.22 -17.34
C ILE A 442 22.92 18.11 -16.25
N PRO A 443 22.67 19.41 -16.48
CA PRO A 443 21.99 20.26 -15.51
C PRO A 443 20.57 19.75 -15.22
N VAL A 444 20.21 19.61 -13.94
CA VAL A 444 18.86 19.15 -13.55
C VAL A 444 17.78 20.11 -14.05
N ALA A 445 18.05 21.42 -14.00
CA ALA A 445 17.13 22.43 -14.51
C ALA A 445 16.80 22.26 -16.01
N GLU A 446 17.72 21.70 -16.80
CA GLU A 446 17.51 21.45 -18.22
C GLU A 446 16.72 20.16 -18.44
N ILE A 447 17.18 19.04 -17.86
CA ILE A 447 16.52 17.75 -18.06
C ILE A 447 15.15 17.67 -17.37
N ALA A 448 14.91 18.36 -16.26
CA ALA A 448 13.58 18.38 -15.63
C ALA A 448 12.55 19.14 -16.47
N GLY A 449 12.97 20.15 -17.23
CA GLY A 449 12.05 20.99 -17.99
C GLY A 449 10.93 21.60 -17.12
N PRO A 450 9.81 22.00 -17.73
CA PRO A 450 8.72 22.67 -17.02
C PRO A 450 7.70 21.73 -16.37
N LEU A 451 7.66 20.44 -16.76
CA LEU A 451 6.58 19.52 -16.39
C LEU A 451 6.96 18.45 -15.37
N VAL A 452 8.24 18.08 -15.27
CA VAL A 452 8.66 17.01 -14.35
C VAL A 452 8.50 17.47 -12.90
N ALA A 453 7.67 16.75 -12.15
CA ALA A 453 7.46 16.95 -10.73
C ALA A 453 8.61 16.32 -9.92
N LEU A 454 9.72 17.05 -9.76
CA LEU A 454 10.88 16.58 -8.99
C LEU A 454 10.54 16.11 -7.56
N GLN A 455 9.44 16.59 -6.97
CA GLN A 455 8.97 16.16 -5.65
C GLN A 455 8.39 14.73 -5.61
N SER A 456 8.21 14.08 -6.77
CA SER A 456 7.64 12.73 -6.86
C SER A 456 8.20 11.99 -8.09
N MET A 457 9.47 11.58 -7.99
CA MET A 457 10.21 10.92 -9.07
C MET A 457 10.07 9.40 -9.04
N ASN A 458 9.93 8.81 -10.23
CA ASN A 458 9.83 7.36 -10.45
C ASN A 458 11.13 6.80 -11.06
N SER A 459 11.49 7.22 -12.28
CA SER A 459 12.77 6.86 -12.91
C SER A 459 13.78 7.98 -12.70
N LEU A 460 14.87 7.69 -12.00
CA LEU A 460 15.95 8.66 -11.77
C LEU A 460 16.99 8.67 -12.89
N PHE A 461 16.91 7.69 -13.79
CA PHE A 461 17.73 7.58 -14.98
C PHE A 461 17.03 6.71 -16.03
N GLU A 462 16.88 7.24 -17.24
CA GLU A 462 16.40 6.54 -18.42
C GLU A 462 17.37 6.76 -19.59
N PHE A 463 17.41 5.81 -20.53
CA PHE A 463 18.10 5.98 -21.80
C PHE A 463 17.24 5.43 -22.94
N LEU A 464 17.34 6.07 -24.11
CA LEU A 464 16.52 5.72 -25.29
C LEU A 464 17.27 6.06 -26.58
N SER A 465 17.08 5.29 -27.65
CA SER A 465 17.54 5.68 -28.98
C SER A 465 16.87 6.98 -29.46
N VAL A 466 17.56 7.72 -30.34
CA VAL A 466 16.97 8.92 -30.97
C VAL A 466 16.08 8.51 -32.15
N ASP A 467 14.84 9.03 -32.18
CA ASP A 467 13.90 8.74 -33.26
C ASP A 467 14.48 9.10 -34.63
N GLY A 468 14.34 8.18 -35.59
CA GLY A 468 14.93 8.33 -36.93
C GLY A 468 16.45 8.16 -36.99
N SER A 469 17.12 7.86 -35.88
CA SER A 469 18.58 7.65 -35.79
C SER A 469 18.94 6.32 -35.10
N ASN A 470 18.16 5.27 -35.35
CA ASN A 470 18.44 3.95 -34.79
C ASN A 470 19.78 3.40 -35.33
N PRO A 471 20.61 2.72 -34.50
CA PRO A 471 21.91 2.23 -34.93
C PRO A 471 21.82 1.21 -36.07
N GLY A 472 22.66 1.39 -37.09
CA GLY A 472 22.73 0.51 -38.26
C GLY A 472 23.60 -0.74 -38.05
N ALA A 473 24.27 -0.88 -36.91
CA ALA A 473 25.16 -1.98 -36.60
C ALA A 473 25.06 -2.38 -35.11
N PRO A 474 25.40 -3.64 -34.76
CA PRO A 474 25.55 -4.05 -33.37
C PRO A 474 26.62 -3.24 -32.64
N PHE A 475 26.42 -2.96 -31.36
CA PHE A 475 27.41 -2.30 -30.52
C PHE A 475 27.18 -2.65 -29.04
N GLN A 476 28.17 -2.35 -28.21
CA GLN A 476 28.00 -2.37 -26.77
C GLN A 476 28.06 -0.97 -26.17
N MET A 477 27.32 -0.78 -25.10
CA MET A 477 27.39 0.41 -24.27
C MET A 477 27.33 0.05 -22.79
N ALA A 478 27.89 0.90 -21.94
CA ALA A 478 27.83 0.71 -20.50
C ALA A 478 27.64 2.02 -19.76
N PHE A 479 26.92 1.95 -18.63
CA PHE A 479 26.77 3.04 -17.68
C PHE A 479 27.33 2.63 -16.32
N ASP A 480 27.94 3.60 -15.65
CA ASP A 480 28.45 3.48 -14.28
C ASP A 480 28.37 4.86 -13.60
N ASP A 481 28.50 4.91 -12.27
CA ASP A 481 28.46 6.15 -11.47
C ASP A 481 27.34 7.13 -11.88
N ILE A 482 26.11 6.66 -11.94
CA ILE A 482 24.94 7.49 -12.22
C ILE A 482 24.52 8.18 -10.92
N LEU A 483 24.73 9.49 -10.84
CA LEU A 483 24.63 10.28 -9.61
C LEU A 483 23.81 11.54 -9.85
N TRP A 484 22.98 11.91 -8.88
CA TRP A 484 22.47 13.27 -8.75
C TRP A 484 23.36 14.02 -7.75
N ASP A 485 23.72 15.27 -8.05
CA ASP A 485 24.62 16.10 -7.25
C ASP A 485 24.05 17.51 -7.12
N SER A 486 23.66 17.92 -5.91
CA SER A 486 23.00 19.21 -5.67
C SER A 486 23.95 20.40 -5.84
N GLY A 487 25.26 20.17 -5.92
CA GLY A 487 26.29 21.22 -6.02
C GLY A 487 26.54 21.98 -4.72
N THR A 488 25.84 21.62 -3.63
CA THR A 488 25.98 22.21 -2.30
C THR A 488 26.49 21.14 -1.33
N GLY A 489 27.50 21.50 -0.51
CA GLY A 489 27.92 20.63 0.60
C GLY A 489 26.76 20.47 1.60
N THR A 490 26.63 19.27 2.16
CA THR A 490 25.60 18.85 3.13
C THR A 490 25.08 19.99 4.00
N GLN A 491 23.92 20.56 3.66
CA GLN A 491 23.10 21.19 4.68
C GLN A 491 22.30 20.08 5.33
N LEU A 492 22.78 19.65 6.51
CA LEU A 492 21.97 18.89 7.46
C LEU A 492 20.73 19.74 7.77
N MET A 493 19.66 19.57 7.00
CA MET A 493 18.33 20.01 7.39
C MET A 493 17.96 19.17 8.59
N VAL A 494 18.23 19.71 9.79
CA VAL A 494 17.85 19.10 11.06
C VAL A 494 16.34 18.93 11.04
N ARG A 495 15.93 17.65 11.05
CA ARG A 495 14.59 17.12 11.30
C ARG A 495 13.75 18.04 12.19
N ALA A 496 12.64 18.54 11.66
CA ALA A 496 11.42 18.58 12.44
C ALA A 496 10.70 17.24 12.19
N PRO A 497 10.45 16.40 13.21
CA PRO A 497 9.49 15.32 13.06
C PRO A 497 8.19 15.94 12.55
N ALA A 498 7.61 15.40 11.48
CA ALA A 498 6.21 15.70 11.17
C ALA A 498 5.43 15.44 12.45
N THR A 499 4.99 16.52 13.10
CA THR A 499 4.38 16.46 14.44
C THR A 499 3.15 15.58 14.32
N ARG A 500 3.28 14.35 14.85
CA ARG A 500 2.20 13.41 15.06
C ARG A 500 1.19 14.16 15.93
N VAL A 501 0.05 14.54 15.36
CA VAL A 501 -1.04 15.14 16.12
C VAL A 501 -1.74 14.01 16.88
N VAL A 502 -1.06 13.43 17.87
CA VAL A 502 -1.73 12.62 18.89
C VAL A 502 -2.26 13.59 19.92
N LYS A 503 -3.44 14.16 19.64
CA LYS A 503 -4.15 15.02 20.59
C LYS A 503 -4.90 14.12 21.56
N THR A 504 -4.28 13.74 22.68
CA THR A 504 -4.96 13.05 23.78
C THR A 504 -6.02 13.96 24.40
N ALA A 505 -7.30 13.66 24.18
CA ALA A 505 -8.38 14.10 25.04
C ALA A 505 -8.42 13.26 26.32
N THR A 506 -8.64 13.90 27.46
CA THR A 506 -8.79 13.22 28.74
C THR A 506 -10.26 12.85 28.93
N VAL A 507 -10.67 11.66 28.51
CA VAL A 507 -11.97 11.09 28.89
C VAL A 507 -11.86 10.51 30.29
N SER A 508 -12.78 10.91 31.18
CA SER A 508 -12.90 10.30 32.50
C SER A 508 -13.37 8.87 32.32
N THR A 509 -12.54 7.90 32.72
CA THR A 509 -12.77 6.46 32.51
C THR A 509 -12.59 5.69 33.81
N ALA A 510 -13.50 4.76 34.08
CA ALA A 510 -13.45 3.88 35.24
C ALA A 510 -13.79 2.43 34.85
N ALA A 511 -13.24 1.50 35.62
CA ALA A 511 -13.67 0.10 35.62
C ALA A 511 -13.87 -0.30 37.09
N THR A 512 -15.08 -0.68 37.45
CA THR A 512 -15.46 -1.03 38.83
C THR A 512 -15.93 -2.47 38.87
N GLN A 513 -15.35 -3.30 39.73
CA GLN A 513 -15.82 -4.66 39.92
C GLN A 513 -17.22 -4.61 40.55
N ALA A 514 -18.26 -4.87 39.75
CA ALA A 514 -19.65 -4.79 40.18
C ALA A 514 -20.11 -6.05 40.92
N SER A 515 -19.45 -7.19 40.68
CA SER A 515 -19.67 -8.45 41.41
C SER A 515 -18.43 -9.35 41.33
N ALA A 516 -18.50 -10.55 41.93
CA ALA A 516 -17.44 -11.56 41.81
C ALA A 516 -17.15 -12.01 40.36
N THR A 517 -18.08 -11.77 39.42
CA THR A 517 -18.00 -12.24 38.03
C THR A 517 -18.21 -11.17 36.98
N THR A 518 -18.30 -9.89 37.40
CA THR A 518 -18.58 -8.78 36.49
C THR A 518 -17.69 -7.55 36.73
N LEU A 519 -17.29 -6.91 35.64
CA LEU A 519 -16.55 -5.66 35.63
C LEU A 519 -17.36 -4.62 34.84
N ASP A 520 -17.67 -3.50 35.50
CA ASP A 520 -18.45 -2.40 34.93
C ASP A 520 -17.54 -1.30 34.43
N PHE A 521 -17.51 -1.13 33.12
CA PHE A 521 -16.79 -0.06 32.45
C PHE A 521 -17.69 1.16 32.29
N SER A 522 -17.19 2.32 32.68
CA SER A 522 -17.88 3.59 32.48
C SER A 522 -16.92 4.66 31.96
N ALA A 523 -17.46 5.55 31.12
CA ALA A 523 -16.73 6.67 30.57
C ALA A 523 -17.65 7.88 30.41
N THR A 524 -17.13 9.08 30.65
CA THR A 524 -17.90 10.33 30.45
C THR A 524 -17.40 11.05 29.21
N ALA A 525 -18.17 11.01 28.13
CA ALA A 525 -17.89 11.67 26.85
C ALA A 525 -19.20 12.17 26.22
N GLN A 526 -19.11 13.19 25.36
CA GLN A 526 -20.29 13.73 24.65
C GLN A 526 -20.71 12.89 23.44
N GLY A 527 -19.78 12.10 22.88
CA GLY A 527 -20.05 11.20 21.77
C GLY A 527 -19.97 9.73 22.17
N TRP A 528 -19.87 8.86 21.16
CA TRP A 528 -19.69 7.44 21.39
C TRP A 528 -18.41 7.14 22.17
N VAL A 529 -18.44 6.04 22.90
CA VAL A 529 -17.26 5.44 23.54
C VAL A 529 -17.23 3.95 23.23
N GLU A 530 -16.04 3.44 22.94
CA GLU A 530 -15.75 2.02 22.87
C GLU A 530 -14.80 1.62 23.99
N VAL A 531 -15.03 0.45 24.57
CA VAL A 531 -14.06 -0.21 25.44
C VAL A 531 -13.39 -1.34 24.68
N HIS A 532 -12.06 -1.40 24.79
CA HIS A 532 -11.22 -2.47 24.30
C HIS A 532 -10.66 -3.19 25.52
N TYR A 533 -10.89 -4.50 25.66
CA TYR A 533 -10.36 -5.26 26.79
C TYR A 533 -9.95 -6.68 26.42
N THR A 534 -8.97 -7.22 27.14
CA THR A 534 -8.56 -8.63 27.11
C THR A 534 -8.78 -9.24 28.49
N VAL A 535 -8.92 -10.57 28.54
CA VAL A 535 -8.95 -11.33 29.79
C VAL A 535 -7.81 -12.34 29.75
N ASN A 536 -6.90 -12.25 30.71
CA ASN A 536 -5.72 -13.11 30.83
C ASN A 536 -4.87 -13.19 29.55
N GLY A 537 -4.74 -12.06 28.83
CA GLY A 537 -3.97 -11.98 27.58
C GLY A 537 -4.63 -12.69 26.38
N GLY A 538 -5.92 -13.03 26.47
CA GLY A 538 -6.70 -13.56 25.35
C GLY A 538 -7.07 -12.50 24.30
N ASP A 539 -7.99 -12.87 23.42
CA ASP A 539 -8.43 -12.01 22.30
C ASP A 539 -9.00 -10.67 22.77
N THR A 540 -8.68 -9.60 22.04
CA THR A 540 -9.20 -8.26 22.32
C THR A 540 -10.66 -8.15 21.94
N GLN A 541 -11.50 -7.86 22.94
CA GLN A 541 -12.90 -7.52 22.79
C GLN A 541 -13.05 -6.01 22.58
N THR A 542 -13.67 -5.59 21.48
CA THR A 542 -14.05 -4.20 21.22
C THR A 542 -15.56 -4.06 21.33
N VAL A 543 -16.05 -3.18 22.21
CA VAL A 543 -17.48 -3.00 22.46
C VAL A 543 -17.85 -1.52 22.43
N ARG A 544 -18.76 -1.14 21.53
CA ARG A 544 -19.47 0.13 21.57
C ARG A 544 -20.36 0.17 22.80
N MET A 545 -20.03 1.07 23.73
CA MET A 545 -20.70 1.19 25.01
C MET A 545 -22.07 1.85 24.86
N HIS A 546 -23.05 1.45 25.69
CA HIS A 546 -24.37 2.07 25.70
C HIS A 546 -24.27 3.48 26.30
N GLN A 547 -24.68 4.49 25.54
CA GLN A 547 -24.66 5.89 25.98
C GLN A 547 -25.98 6.26 26.66
N ASP A 548 -25.88 6.78 27.90
CA ASP A 548 -26.97 7.38 28.66
C ASP A 548 -26.57 8.81 29.07
N GLY A 549 -27.10 9.80 28.35
CA GLY A 549 -26.64 11.18 28.43
C GLY A 549 -25.15 11.32 28.05
N ASN A 550 -24.34 11.84 28.98
CA ASN A 550 -22.88 11.99 28.80
C ASN A 550 -22.09 10.79 29.36
N THR A 551 -22.75 9.73 29.82
CA THR A 551 -22.08 8.56 30.39
C THR A 551 -22.30 7.35 29.51
N SER A 552 -21.22 6.75 29.03
CA SER A 552 -21.25 5.47 28.34
C SER A 552 -20.94 4.35 29.32
N ARG A 553 -21.66 3.22 29.24
CA ARG A 553 -21.49 2.08 30.14
C ARG A 553 -21.50 0.74 29.41
N TYR A 554 -20.68 -0.20 29.87
CA TYR A 554 -20.71 -1.60 29.44
C TYR A 554 -20.30 -2.51 30.61
N ILE A 555 -21.06 -3.59 30.84
CA ILE A 555 -20.76 -4.56 31.90
C ILE A 555 -20.22 -5.84 31.24
N ALA A 556 -18.94 -6.10 31.43
CA ALA A 556 -18.34 -7.38 31.09
C ALA A 556 -18.71 -8.42 32.15
N GLY A 557 -19.17 -9.59 31.71
CA GLY A 557 -19.55 -10.71 32.58
C GLY A 557 -18.77 -11.98 32.27
N GLY A 558 -18.97 -13.02 33.10
CA GLY A 558 -18.30 -14.31 32.94
C GLY A 558 -16.86 -14.35 33.46
N LEU A 559 -16.44 -13.31 34.18
CA LEU A 559 -15.11 -13.21 34.78
C LEU A 559 -15.03 -14.05 36.05
N LYS A 560 -13.80 -14.34 36.49
CA LYS A 560 -13.49 -15.14 37.67
C LYS A 560 -12.51 -14.39 38.56
N LYS A 561 -12.53 -14.72 39.85
CA LYS A 561 -11.50 -14.28 40.79
C LYS A 561 -10.11 -14.65 40.28
N GLY A 562 -9.22 -13.67 40.23
CA GLY A 562 -7.86 -13.79 39.72
C GLY A 562 -7.71 -13.48 38.23
N ASP A 563 -8.80 -13.30 37.49
CA ASP A 563 -8.71 -12.85 36.09
C ASP A 563 -8.06 -11.47 36.02
N VAL A 564 -7.10 -11.32 35.11
CA VAL A 564 -6.43 -10.06 34.80
C VAL A 564 -7.11 -9.47 33.58
N VAL A 565 -7.77 -8.34 33.77
CA VAL A 565 -8.44 -7.60 32.70
C VAL A 565 -7.62 -6.37 32.35
N GLU A 566 -7.03 -6.36 31.17
CA GLU A 566 -6.38 -5.19 30.60
C GLU A 566 -7.37 -4.47 29.69
N TYR A 567 -7.47 -3.15 29.80
CA TYR A 567 -8.46 -2.38 29.07
C TYR A 567 -8.01 -0.97 28.73
N ARG A 568 -8.56 -0.45 27.63
CA ARG A 568 -8.50 0.96 27.22
C ARG A 568 -9.83 1.37 26.61
N PHE A 569 -10.03 2.67 26.46
CA PHE A 569 -11.19 3.25 25.78
C PHE A 569 -10.76 4.06 24.58
N THR A 570 -11.53 3.99 23.51
CA THR A 570 -11.51 4.93 22.39
C THR A 570 -12.81 5.72 22.40
N SER A 571 -12.74 7.04 22.22
CA SER A 571 -13.91 7.92 22.30
C SER A 571 -13.88 9.02 21.25
N TRP A 572 -15.06 9.49 20.84
CA TRP A 572 -15.19 10.65 19.96
C TRP A 572 -14.95 11.97 20.70
N ASP A 573 -14.00 12.76 20.23
CA ASP A 573 -13.85 14.18 20.58
C ASP A 573 -14.48 15.04 19.49
N GLY A 574 -15.76 15.37 19.66
CA GLY A 574 -16.51 16.17 18.69
C GLY A 574 -16.02 17.62 18.55
N ALA A 575 -15.25 18.15 19.52
CA ALA A 575 -14.67 19.49 19.39
C ALA A 575 -13.47 19.50 18.45
N ARG A 576 -12.79 18.36 18.32
CA ARG A 576 -11.62 18.18 17.44
C ARG A 576 -11.89 17.36 16.19
N GLY A 577 -13.04 16.71 16.09
CA GLY A 577 -13.40 15.82 14.98
C GLY A 577 -12.51 14.57 14.90
N VAL A 578 -12.07 14.04 16.05
CA VAL A 578 -11.13 12.89 16.09
C VAL A 578 -11.52 11.84 17.12
N ALA A 579 -11.14 10.60 16.88
CA ALA A 579 -11.13 9.55 17.88
C ALA A 579 -9.87 9.66 18.77
N VAL A 580 -10.01 9.35 20.05
CA VAL A 580 -8.93 9.46 21.04
C VAL A 580 -8.88 8.21 21.91
N ASP A 581 -7.67 7.71 22.13
CA ASP A 581 -7.39 6.64 23.09
C ASP A 581 -7.07 7.15 24.49
N SER A 582 -7.60 6.47 25.49
CA SER A 582 -7.12 6.53 26.87
C SER A 582 -5.90 5.62 27.08
N ALA A 583 -5.13 5.89 28.13
CA ALA A 583 -4.06 4.99 28.54
C ALA A 583 -4.62 3.61 28.95
N ALA A 584 -3.89 2.55 28.60
CA ALA A 584 -4.21 1.20 29.04
C ALA A 584 -4.13 1.10 30.58
N LYS A 585 -5.07 0.36 31.17
CA LYS A 585 -5.19 0.09 32.59
C LYS A 585 -5.41 -1.41 32.81
N THR A 586 -5.13 -1.87 34.03
CA THR A 586 -5.29 -3.28 34.41
C THR A 586 -6.10 -3.39 35.70
N VAL A 587 -7.05 -4.32 35.72
CA VAL A 587 -7.81 -4.70 36.91
C VAL A 587 -7.65 -6.20 37.15
N VAL A 588 -7.33 -6.59 38.38
CA VAL A 588 -7.36 -8.00 38.80
C VAL A 588 -8.66 -8.23 39.58
N LEU A 589 -9.49 -9.17 39.13
CA LEU A 589 -10.77 -9.50 39.77
C LEU A 589 -10.52 -10.10 41.15
N LYS A 590 -11.12 -9.49 42.19
CA LYS A 590 -10.93 -9.85 43.60
C LYS A 590 -11.90 -10.92 44.09
#